data_AF-J7SAF5-F1
#
_entry.id   AF-J7SAF5-F1
#
_cell.length_a   1.000
_cell.length_b   1.000
_cell.length_c   1.000
_cell.angle_alpha   90.00
_cell.angle_beta   90.00
_cell.angle_gamma   90.00
#
_symmetry.space_group_name_H-M   'P 1'
#
loop_
_entity.id
_entity.type
_entity.pdbx_description
1 polymer ?
#
loop_
_entity_poly.entity_id
_entity_poly.type
_entity_poly.pdbx_seq_one_letter_code
_entity_poly.pdbx_strand_id
1 'polypeptide(L)'
;MKLNRFICWAWLAAVSAVNAQSDDVEGLSDSSDVVIDETVVPSSADFGEEDAATPETPPTVQLNITYTVMDREPVPMGEFMPMDHDEVFVLNYTLTNKESFPISVAGVSGNILEYPSGDLVTSISFGELTDLYVPVNDTIAFRQKIAFDLEPGNYYLFPLVHVINEDAKKQEPAEGETDGESAFTVASSPTLMSVAEPIMSVFDPYFLSIQVLFLSMVGAVSYYFMYRKNGKKLNERIQPVKRDPKEWLPEQYKK
;
A
#
# COMPACT_ATOMS: atom_id res chain seq x y z
N MET A 1 -18.60 66.40 -12.98
CA MET A 1 -19.07 65.26 -12.17
C MET A 1 -18.95 63.99 -13.01
N LYS A 2 -17.77 63.36 -12.97
CA LYS A 2 -17.46 62.04 -13.56
C LYS A 2 -16.42 61.43 -12.61
N LEU A 3 -16.77 60.36 -11.93
CA LEU A 3 -15.93 59.72 -10.92
C LEU A 3 -15.79 58.23 -11.25
N ASN A 4 -14.54 57.78 -11.20
CA ASN A 4 -14.06 56.41 -10.97
C ASN A 4 -14.39 55.32 -12.00
N ARG A 5 -13.51 55.24 -13.01
CA ARG A 5 -12.92 53.97 -13.44
C ARG A 5 -11.44 54.06 -13.12
N PHE A 6 -10.93 53.23 -12.22
CA PHE A 6 -9.52 52.83 -12.06
C PHE A 6 -9.35 52.27 -10.64
N ILE A 7 -9.47 50.96 -10.49
CA ILE A 7 -8.87 50.13 -9.42
C ILE A 7 -8.97 48.67 -9.95
N CYS A 8 -7.96 47.87 -9.64
CA CYS A 8 -7.73 46.47 -10.05
C CYS A 8 -6.88 46.25 -11.31
N TRP A 9 -5.71 46.87 -11.37
CA TRP A 9 -4.51 46.28 -11.97
C TRP A 9 -3.38 46.36 -10.95
N ALA A 10 -3.28 45.37 -10.06
CA ALA A 10 -2.13 45.20 -9.17
C ALA A 10 -2.15 43.81 -8.51
N TRP A 11 -1.89 42.76 -9.31
CA TRP A 11 -1.46 41.46 -8.80
C TRP A 11 -0.60 40.80 -9.89
N LEU A 12 0.65 41.24 -10.03
CA LEU A 12 1.75 40.46 -10.62
C LEU A 12 3.07 41.23 -10.47
N ALA A 13 3.79 41.03 -9.36
CA ALA A 13 5.23 41.26 -9.25
C ALA A 13 5.70 40.92 -7.82
N ALA A 14 6.05 39.66 -7.57
CA ALA A 14 6.79 39.27 -6.37
C ALA A 14 7.45 37.89 -6.52
N VAL A 15 8.38 37.74 -7.48
CA VAL A 15 9.44 36.71 -7.41
C VAL A 15 10.69 37.29 -8.07
N SER A 16 11.55 37.92 -7.28
CA SER A 16 12.95 38.19 -7.62
C SER A 16 13.67 38.73 -6.38
N ALA A 17 14.78 38.09 -6.05
CA ALA A 17 15.81 38.46 -5.08
C ALA A 17 15.53 38.22 -3.58
N VAL A 18 16.35 37.33 -3.01
CA VAL A 18 16.85 37.16 -1.62
C VAL A 18 17.32 35.69 -1.57
N ASN A 19 18.54 35.28 -1.26
CA ASN A 19 19.71 35.94 -0.68
C ASN A 19 20.97 35.15 -1.09
N ALA A 20 22.09 35.86 -1.21
CA ALA A 20 23.43 35.31 -1.22
C ALA A 20 24.06 35.42 0.19
N GLN A 21 25.10 34.62 0.41
CA GLN A 21 26.19 34.78 1.40
C GLN A 21 26.06 34.15 2.80
N SER A 22 26.84 33.08 3.01
CA SER A 22 27.61 32.75 4.24
C SER A 22 28.62 31.65 3.83
N ASP A 23 29.88 31.99 3.59
CA ASP A 23 31.00 32.08 4.55
C ASP A 23 31.62 30.71 4.87
N ASP A 24 32.95 30.70 4.70
CA ASP A 24 33.89 29.59 4.62
C ASP A 24 34.13 28.83 5.94
N VAL A 25 34.36 27.51 5.85
CA VAL A 25 35.23 26.78 6.79
C VAL A 25 36.00 25.70 6.01
N GLU A 26 37.33 25.85 6.00
CA GLU A 26 38.34 24.91 5.52
C GLU A 26 38.42 23.64 6.40
N GLY A 27 38.83 22.50 5.83
CA GLY A 27 39.38 21.40 6.64
C GLY A 27 39.39 20.00 6.03
N LEU A 28 40.39 19.74 5.17
CA LEU A 28 41.17 18.49 4.98
C LEU A 28 40.55 17.10 5.24
N SER A 29 40.53 16.25 4.20
CA SER A 29 41.50 15.15 3.97
C SER A 29 40.96 14.26 2.82
N ASP A 30 41.53 14.32 1.62
CA ASP A 30 42.66 13.48 1.14
C ASP A 30 42.18 12.04 0.81
N SER A 31 41.93 11.77 -0.48
CA SER A 31 42.79 11.00 -1.41
C SER A 31 42.28 9.55 -1.52
N SER A 32 42.23 8.87 -2.67
CA SER A 32 42.78 9.07 -4.00
C SER A 32 42.01 8.18 -4.98
N ASP A 33 41.62 8.70 -6.13
CA ASP A 33 41.21 7.92 -7.30
C ASP A 33 42.45 7.20 -7.89
N VAL A 34 42.37 5.88 -8.04
CA VAL A 34 43.40 5.08 -8.72
C VAL A 34 42.85 4.60 -10.07
N VAL A 35 43.55 5.06 -11.11
CA VAL A 35 43.45 4.71 -12.52
C VAL A 35 43.75 3.21 -12.71
N ILE A 36 42.89 2.53 -13.46
CA ILE A 36 43.13 1.16 -13.93
C ILE A 36 44.01 1.24 -15.18
N ASP A 37 45.22 0.69 -15.10
CA ASP A 37 46.05 0.38 -16.28
C ASP A 37 46.40 -1.12 -16.30
N GLU A 38 46.43 -1.64 -17.51
CA GLU A 38 46.40 -3.03 -17.89
C GLU A 38 47.81 -3.66 -17.90
N THR A 39 47.84 -4.98 -17.75
CA THR A 39 48.95 -5.91 -18.06
C THR A 39 50.11 -6.01 -17.05
N VAL A 40 50.36 -7.22 -16.56
CA VAL A 40 51.47 -8.12 -16.94
C VAL A 40 51.41 -9.37 -16.04
N VAL A 41 51.28 -10.55 -16.66
CA VAL A 41 51.48 -11.87 -16.02
C VAL A 41 53.00 -12.16 -16.02
N PRO A 42 53.60 -12.63 -14.91
CA PRO A 42 54.04 -14.03 -14.84
C PRO A 42 53.81 -14.63 -13.43
N SER A 43 53.10 -15.75 -13.30
CA SER A 43 53.65 -17.10 -13.28
C SER A 43 54.83 -17.31 -12.30
N SER A 44 54.60 -18.23 -11.37
CA SER A 44 55.51 -18.88 -10.41
C SER A 44 55.66 -18.23 -9.02
N ALA A 45 54.79 -18.64 -8.10
CA ALA A 45 55.04 -18.67 -6.67
C ALA A 45 54.51 -19.98 -6.11
N ASP A 46 55.45 -20.86 -5.78
CA ASP A 46 55.54 -21.66 -4.55
C ASP A 46 54.22 -21.96 -3.81
N PHE A 47 53.82 -23.24 -3.81
CA PHE A 47 52.69 -23.75 -3.04
C PHE A 47 53.05 -23.75 -1.55
N GLY A 48 52.78 -22.63 -0.88
CA GLY A 48 52.57 -22.58 0.56
C GLY A 48 51.21 -23.17 0.89
N GLU A 49 51.21 -24.13 1.80
CA GLU A 49 50.06 -24.81 2.38
C GLU A 49 49.24 -23.79 3.19
N GLU A 50 48.25 -23.16 2.54
CA GLU A 50 47.30 -22.25 3.17
C GLU A 50 46.08 -23.07 3.62
N ASP A 51 45.91 -23.15 4.95
CA ASP A 51 44.78 -23.77 5.62
C ASP A 51 43.46 -23.41 4.93
N ALA A 52 42.82 -24.43 4.36
CA ALA A 52 41.49 -24.31 3.80
C ALA A 52 40.50 -24.01 4.93
N ALA A 53 40.21 -22.72 5.14
CA ALA A 53 39.08 -22.27 5.92
C ALA A 53 37.82 -22.93 5.35
N THR A 54 37.25 -23.85 6.13
CA THR A 54 35.97 -24.47 5.81
C THR A 54 34.91 -23.36 5.82
N PRO A 55 34.02 -23.25 4.82
CA PRO A 55 32.91 -22.31 4.91
C PRO A 55 32.00 -22.75 6.07
N GLU A 56 32.16 -22.08 7.22
CA GLU A 56 31.29 -22.17 8.39
C GLU A 56 29.85 -21.97 7.91
N THR A 57 29.10 -23.06 7.84
CA THR A 57 27.69 -23.03 7.46
C THR A 57 26.96 -22.29 8.58
N PRO A 58 26.10 -21.29 8.29
CA PRO A 58 25.42 -20.57 9.36
C PRO A 58 24.67 -21.56 10.26
N PRO A 59 24.70 -21.37 11.59
CA PRO A 59 24.06 -22.27 12.54
C PRO A 59 22.58 -22.42 12.13
N THR A 60 22.21 -23.65 11.75
CA THR A 60 20.86 -23.93 11.25
C THR A 60 19.92 -24.10 12.43
N VAL A 61 19.00 -23.15 12.59
CA VAL A 61 17.96 -23.17 13.62
C VAL A 61 16.75 -23.98 13.12
N GLN A 62 16.38 -25.04 13.83
CA GLN A 62 15.25 -25.94 13.62
C GLN A 62 14.00 -25.46 14.38
N LEU A 63 13.44 -24.32 13.94
CA LEU A 63 12.16 -23.83 14.43
C LEU A 63 11.09 -23.89 13.35
N ASN A 64 9.89 -24.32 13.73
CA ASN A 64 8.74 -24.29 12.84
C ASN A 64 7.76 -23.23 13.30
N ILE A 65 7.55 -22.21 12.46
CA ILE A 65 6.67 -21.08 12.74
C ILE A 65 5.63 -21.04 11.64
N THR A 66 4.37 -21.12 12.06
CA THR A 66 3.21 -20.96 11.20
C THR A 66 2.33 -19.86 11.76
N TYR A 67 1.60 -19.15 10.90
CA TYR A 67 0.65 -18.17 11.35
C TYR A 67 -0.64 -18.23 10.54
N THR A 68 -1.69 -17.72 11.16
CA THR A 68 -3.04 -17.62 10.58
C THR A 68 -3.62 -16.26 10.92
N VAL A 69 -4.37 -15.66 10.00
CA VAL A 69 -5.12 -14.43 10.25
C VAL A 69 -6.47 -14.84 10.85
N MET A 70 -6.77 -14.41 12.08
CA MET A 70 -7.93 -14.95 12.81
C MET A 70 -9.29 -14.56 12.22
N ASP A 71 -9.39 -13.37 11.66
CA ASP A 71 -10.67 -12.81 11.19
C ASP A 71 -10.98 -13.21 9.73
N ARG A 72 -10.14 -14.05 9.12
CA ARG A 72 -10.25 -14.46 7.72
C ARG A 72 -10.07 -15.96 7.52
N GLU A 73 -10.66 -16.46 6.45
CA GLU A 73 -10.47 -17.86 6.05
C GLU A 73 -9.02 -18.08 5.56
N PRO A 74 -8.39 -19.22 5.88
CA PRO A 74 -7.06 -19.53 5.39
C PRO A 74 -7.06 -19.59 3.86
N VAL A 75 -6.31 -18.70 3.23
CA VAL A 75 -6.15 -18.65 1.78
C VAL A 75 -5.02 -19.63 1.38
N PRO A 76 -5.18 -20.43 0.31
CA PRO A 76 -4.14 -21.33 -0.14
C PRO A 76 -2.88 -20.56 -0.60
N MET A 77 -1.73 -21.23 -0.57
CA MET A 77 -0.46 -20.62 -1.00
C MET A 77 -0.56 -20.08 -2.43
N GLY A 78 -0.23 -18.80 -2.60
CA GLY A 78 -0.21 -18.14 -3.91
C GLY A 78 -1.47 -17.36 -4.27
N GLU A 79 -2.52 -17.41 -3.45
CA GLU A 79 -3.70 -16.57 -3.61
C GLU A 79 -3.63 -15.31 -2.72
N PHE A 80 -4.25 -14.23 -3.19
CA PHE A 80 -4.29 -12.97 -2.48
C PHE A 80 -5.38 -12.99 -1.42
N MET A 81 -5.01 -12.74 -0.17
CA MET A 81 -5.96 -12.49 0.90
C MET A 81 -6.51 -11.06 0.80
N PRO A 82 -7.83 -10.87 0.63
CA PRO A 82 -8.41 -9.53 0.59
C PRO A 82 -8.27 -8.88 1.97
N MET A 83 -7.84 -7.61 2.01
CA MET A 83 -7.74 -6.78 3.20
C MET A 83 -8.50 -5.46 2.97
N ASP A 84 -9.17 -4.97 4.00
CA ASP A 84 -9.82 -3.67 3.95
C ASP A 84 -8.80 -2.56 4.30
N HIS A 85 -9.04 -1.36 3.76
CA HIS A 85 -8.22 -0.19 4.10
C HIS A 85 -8.42 0.19 5.57
N ASP A 86 -7.33 0.54 6.27
CA ASP A 86 -7.32 0.92 7.70
C ASP A 86 -7.87 -0.19 8.64
N GLU A 87 -7.73 -1.45 8.23
CA GLU A 87 -8.18 -2.58 9.02
C GLU A 87 -7.13 -2.99 10.05
N VAL A 88 -7.60 -3.35 11.26
CA VAL A 88 -6.77 -3.94 12.29
C VAL A 88 -7.02 -5.43 12.36
N PHE A 89 -6.02 -6.23 12.04
CA PHE A 89 -6.12 -7.69 12.01
C PHE A 89 -5.24 -8.33 13.08
N VAL A 90 -5.58 -9.56 13.43
CA VAL A 90 -4.88 -10.35 14.45
C VAL A 90 -4.19 -11.55 13.81
N LEU A 91 -2.86 -11.58 13.91
CA LEU A 91 -2.04 -12.72 13.54
C LEU A 91 -1.94 -13.67 14.72
N ASN A 92 -2.34 -14.92 14.50
CA ASN A 92 -2.19 -16.02 15.45
C ASN A 92 -1.05 -16.92 15.01
N TYR A 93 0.05 -16.87 15.75
CA TYR A 93 1.26 -17.64 15.51
C TYR A 93 1.20 -18.95 16.27
N THR A 94 1.72 -20.00 15.64
CA THR A 94 1.99 -21.30 16.28
C THR A 94 3.46 -21.60 16.06
N LEU A 95 4.20 -21.65 17.17
CA LEU A 95 5.63 -21.89 17.20
C LEU A 95 5.88 -23.24 17.85
N THR A 96 6.57 -24.12 17.12
CA THR A 96 7.02 -25.42 17.62
C THR A 96 8.53 -25.41 17.75
N ASN A 97 9.01 -25.59 18.98
CA ASN A 97 10.44 -25.71 19.24
C ASN A 97 10.90 -27.13 18.92
N LYS A 98 11.78 -27.31 17.93
CA LYS A 98 12.43 -28.61 17.65
C LYS A 98 13.92 -28.60 17.95
N GLU A 99 14.39 -27.58 18.67
CA GLU A 99 15.77 -27.49 19.12
C GLU A 99 16.06 -28.42 20.28
N SER A 100 17.35 -28.62 20.57
CA SER A 100 17.82 -29.37 21.74
C SER A 100 17.81 -28.55 23.04
N PHE A 101 17.53 -27.25 22.97
CA PHE A 101 17.53 -26.31 24.10
C PHE A 101 16.20 -25.55 24.23
N PRO A 102 15.82 -25.13 25.44
CA PRO A 102 14.64 -24.30 25.65
C PRO A 102 14.86 -22.89 25.10
N ILE A 103 13.79 -22.29 24.61
CA ILE A 103 13.81 -20.96 24.01
C ILE A 103 12.81 -20.04 24.69
N SER A 104 13.03 -18.75 24.60
CA SER A 104 12.06 -17.73 24.99
C SER A 104 11.77 -16.79 23.84
N VAL A 105 10.50 -16.52 23.57
CA VAL A 105 10.10 -15.59 22.52
C VAL A 105 10.15 -14.17 23.08
N ALA A 106 11.04 -13.34 22.54
CA ALA A 106 11.22 -11.94 22.95
C ALA A 106 10.18 -11.00 22.32
N GLY A 107 9.79 -11.30 21.07
CA GLY A 107 8.82 -10.48 20.38
C GLY A 107 8.67 -10.84 18.91
N VAL A 108 7.81 -10.06 18.25
CA VAL A 108 7.46 -10.27 16.84
C VAL A 108 7.58 -8.94 16.10
N SER A 109 8.21 -8.98 14.95
CA SER A 109 8.28 -7.88 13.99
C SER A 109 7.87 -8.38 12.61
N GLY A 110 8.05 -7.57 11.59
CA GLY A 110 7.71 -7.97 10.23
C GLY A 110 8.01 -6.88 9.22
N ASN A 111 7.91 -7.24 7.95
CA ASN A 111 8.03 -6.32 6.83
C ASN A 111 6.87 -6.54 5.86
N ILE A 112 6.44 -5.45 5.24
CA ILE A 112 5.42 -5.45 4.20
C ILE A 112 6.08 -4.93 2.93
N LEU A 113 6.12 -5.79 1.91
CA LEU A 113 6.72 -5.47 0.61
C LEU A 113 5.63 -5.31 -0.44
N GLU A 114 5.82 -4.42 -1.40
CA GLU A 114 4.93 -4.24 -2.54
C GLU A 114 5.06 -5.41 -3.53
N TYR A 115 3.94 -5.84 -4.13
CA TYR A 115 3.91 -6.79 -5.23
C TYR A 115 3.67 -6.06 -6.56
N PRO A 116 4.46 -6.31 -7.63
CA PRO A 116 5.54 -7.30 -7.75
C PRO A 116 6.95 -6.72 -7.52
N SER A 117 7.09 -5.42 -7.25
CA SER A 117 8.38 -4.71 -7.15
C SER A 117 9.28 -5.28 -6.06
N GLY A 118 8.71 -5.76 -4.96
CA GLY A 118 9.45 -6.22 -3.78
C GLY A 118 9.98 -5.08 -2.91
N ASP A 119 9.59 -3.84 -3.20
CA ASP A 119 10.02 -2.66 -2.45
C ASP A 119 9.40 -2.65 -1.05
N LEU A 120 10.18 -2.25 -0.05
CA LEU A 120 9.71 -2.13 1.33
C LEU A 120 8.77 -0.94 1.45
N VAL A 121 7.50 -1.22 1.75
CA VAL A 121 6.46 -0.19 1.93
C VAL A 121 6.41 0.25 3.38
N THR A 122 6.35 -0.71 4.29
CA THR A 122 6.31 -0.44 5.72
C THR A 122 6.86 -1.62 6.53
N SER A 123 7.41 -1.33 7.70
CA SER A 123 7.85 -2.34 8.65
C SER A 123 6.86 -2.44 9.81
N ILE A 124 6.60 -3.67 10.24
CA ILE A 124 5.77 -3.95 11.42
C ILE A 124 6.62 -3.72 12.66
N SER A 125 6.19 -2.79 13.50
CA SER A 125 6.89 -2.45 14.74
C SER A 125 7.10 -3.67 15.63
N PHE A 126 8.25 -3.73 16.30
CA PHE A 126 8.56 -4.76 17.28
C PHE A 126 7.51 -4.76 18.40
N GLY A 127 6.70 -5.82 18.44
CA GLY A 127 5.78 -6.10 19.52
C GLY A 127 6.48 -6.96 20.54
N GLU A 128 6.85 -6.37 21.68
CA GLU A 128 7.41 -7.09 22.81
C GLU A 128 6.36 -8.07 23.35
N LEU A 129 6.73 -9.35 23.41
CA LEU A 129 5.95 -10.35 24.11
C LEU A 129 6.61 -10.56 25.46
N THR A 130 5.81 -10.65 26.51
CA THR A 130 6.33 -11.03 27.83
C THR A 130 6.95 -12.43 27.70
N ASP A 131 8.27 -12.52 27.93
CA ASP A 131 9.12 -13.72 27.85
C ASP A 131 8.31 -15.03 27.86
N LEU A 132 7.97 -15.52 26.67
CA LEU A 132 7.21 -16.75 26.51
C LEU A 132 8.18 -17.92 26.46
N TYR A 133 8.32 -18.60 27.60
CA TYR A 133 9.14 -19.80 27.72
C TYR A 133 8.54 -20.97 26.93
N VAL A 134 9.32 -21.55 26.01
CA VAL A 134 8.96 -22.70 25.19
C VAL A 134 9.95 -23.83 25.43
N PRO A 135 9.52 -24.92 26.09
CA PRO A 135 10.35 -26.10 26.27
C PRO A 135 10.73 -26.77 24.94
N VAL A 136 11.74 -27.64 25.00
CA VAL A 136 12.15 -28.50 23.88
C VAL A 136 10.99 -29.39 23.44
N ASN A 137 10.73 -29.46 22.13
CA ASN A 137 9.64 -30.23 21.51
C ASN A 137 8.22 -29.78 21.89
N ASP A 138 8.07 -28.60 22.49
CA ASP A 138 6.77 -28.05 22.83
C ASP A 138 6.26 -27.06 21.78
N THR A 139 4.96 -26.81 21.80
CA THR A 139 4.28 -25.89 20.89
C THR A 139 3.50 -24.85 21.66
N ILE A 140 3.73 -23.59 21.34
CA ILE A 140 3.00 -22.46 21.90
C ILE A 140 2.26 -21.70 20.80
N ALA A 141 1.13 -21.10 21.17
CA ALA A 141 0.42 -20.17 20.31
C ALA A 141 0.34 -18.79 20.98
N PHE A 142 0.59 -17.73 20.21
CA PHE A 142 0.51 -16.35 20.65
C PHE A 142 -0.08 -15.47 19.55
N ARG A 143 -0.58 -14.30 19.95
CA ARG A 143 -1.30 -13.40 19.05
C ARG A 143 -0.68 -12.03 19.03
N GLN A 144 -0.62 -11.44 17.84
CA GLN A 144 -0.21 -10.07 17.62
C GLN A 144 -1.31 -9.32 16.89
N LYS A 145 -1.69 -8.17 17.42
CA LYS A 145 -2.61 -7.25 16.76
C LYS A 145 -1.78 -6.25 15.96
N ILE A 146 -2.06 -6.12 14.67
CA ILE A 146 -1.32 -5.24 13.77
C ILE A 146 -2.34 -4.31 13.09
N ALA A 147 -2.03 -3.03 13.13
CA ALA A 147 -2.73 -2.00 12.36
C ALA A 147 -1.74 -1.44 11.35
N PHE A 148 -2.14 -1.37 10.09
CA PHE A 148 -1.38 -0.68 9.06
C PHE A 148 -2.31 0.19 8.21
N ASP A 149 -1.76 1.29 7.72
CA ASP A 149 -2.39 2.18 6.77
C ASP A 149 -1.63 2.00 5.45
N LEU A 150 -2.21 1.23 4.53
CA LEU A 150 -1.60 0.88 3.25
C LEU A 150 -2.48 1.42 2.12
N GLU A 151 -1.84 1.93 1.09
CA GLU A 151 -2.54 2.30 -0.13
C GLU A 151 -3.19 1.06 -0.78
N PRO A 152 -4.24 1.25 -1.61
CA PRO A 152 -4.84 0.14 -2.34
C PRO A 152 -3.82 -0.52 -3.27
N GLY A 153 -3.64 -1.83 -3.16
CA GLY A 153 -2.58 -2.53 -3.87
C GLY A 153 -2.37 -3.97 -3.43
N ASN A 154 -1.36 -4.60 -4.01
CA ASN A 154 -0.98 -5.97 -3.68
C ASN A 154 0.35 -5.96 -2.92
N TYR A 155 0.43 -6.76 -1.88
CA TYR A 155 1.57 -6.76 -0.97
C TYR A 155 1.93 -8.18 -0.51
N TYR A 156 3.17 -8.32 -0.07
CA TYR A 156 3.65 -9.47 0.68
C TYR A 156 3.78 -9.12 2.15
N LEU A 157 3.22 -9.95 3.01
CA LEU A 157 3.42 -9.90 4.44
C LEU A 157 4.52 -10.88 4.85
N PHE A 158 5.60 -10.39 5.44
CA PHE A 158 6.71 -11.17 5.98
C PHE A 158 6.82 -10.97 7.49
N PRO A 159 6.23 -11.85 8.32
CA PRO A 159 6.42 -11.79 9.76
C PRO A 159 7.74 -12.42 10.21
N LEU A 160 8.40 -11.78 11.17
CA LEU A 160 9.64 -12.20 11.80
C LEU A 160 9.42 -12.40 13.30
N VAL A 161 9.86 -13.54 13.83
CA VAL A 161 9.79 -13.84 15.27
C VAL A 161 11.19 -13.80 15.86
N HIS A 162 11.37 -13.02 16.91
CA HIS A 162 12.62 -12.89 17.63
C HIS A 162 12.60 -13.80 18.86
N VAL A 163 13.62 -14.64 18.97
CA VAL A 163 13.72 -15.68 19.98
C VAL A 163 15.10 -15.62 20.63
N ILE A 164 15.14 -15.91 21.91
CA ILE A 164 16.35 -15.91 22.74
C ILE A 164 16.56 -17.33 23.28
N ASN A 165 17.80 -17.79 23.28
CA ASN A 165 18.19 -19.03 23.96
C ASN A 165 18.17 -18.83 25.49
N GLU A 166 17.34 -19.58 26.20
CA GLU A 166 17.20 -19.48 27.66
C GLU A 166 18.42 -20.03 28.41
N ASP A 167 19.15 -20.99 27.84
CA ASP A 167 20.37 -21.52 28.44
C ASP A 167 21.54 -20.55 28.28
N ALA A 168 21.54 -19.74 27.20
CA ALA A 168 22.51 -18.68 27.00
C ALA A 168 22.21 -17.45 27.88
N LYS A 169 20.94 -17.11 28.12
CA LYS A 169 20.51 -16.03 29.03
C LYS A 169 21.03 -16.19 30.47
N LYS A 170 21.26 -17.42 30.92
CA LYS A 170 21.77 -17.74 32.26
C LYS A 170 23.29 -17.63 32.39
N GLN A 171 24.00 -17.62 31.27
CA GLN A 171 25.43 -17.38 31.27
C GLN A 171 25.58 -15.85 31.25
N GLU A 172 26.08 -15.27 32.34
CA GLU A 172 26.46 -13.85 32.33
C GLU A 172 27.38 -13.63 31.13
N PRO A 173 27.12 -12.61 30.28
CA PRO A 173 27.94 -12.35 29.12
C PRO A 173 29.38 -12.18 29.59
N ALA A 174 30.27 -13.06 29.12
CA ALA A 174 31.68 -12.89 29.36
C ALA A 174 32.08 -11.53 28.77
N GLU A 175 32.71 -10.68 29.58
CA GLU A 175 33.11 -9.32 29.19
C GLU A 175 33.80 -9.32 27.81
N GLY A 176 33.07 -8.90 26.76
CA GLY A 176 33.57 -8.83 25.38
C GLY A 176 32.73 -9.53 24.31
N GLU A 177 31.77 -10.40 24.66
CA GLU A 177 30.81 -10.95 23.69
C GLU A 177 29.70 -9.93 23.42
N THR A 178 29.58 -9.55 22.15
CA THR A 178 28.61 -8.55 21.68
C THR A 178 27.19 -9.09 21.92
N ASP A 179 26.28 -8.25 22.42
CA ASP A 179 24.92 -8.52 22.92
C ASP A 179 23.93 -9.23 21.95
N GLY A 180 24.39 -9.91 20.90
CA GLY A 180 23.59 -10.48 19.81
C GLY A 180 23.71 -12.00 19.59
N GLU A 181 24.65 -12.72 20.22
CA GLU A 181 24.89 -14.14 19.88
C GLU A 181 23.84 -15.12 20.44
N SER A 182 23.03 -14.67 21.41
CA SER A 182 21.99 -15.49 22.05
C SER A 182 20.59 -15.31 21.45
N ALA A 183 20.42 -14.32 20.57
CA ALA A 183 19.15 -13.94 19.99
C ALA A 183 19.14 -14.26 18.49
N PHE A 184 18.19 -15.08 18.07
CA PHE A 184 18.00 -15.44 16.66
C PHE A 184 16.63 -14.98 16.17
N THR A 185 16.59 -14.55 14.91
CA THR A 185 15.37 -14.11 14.25
C THR A 185 14.97 -15.14 13.22
N VAL A 186 13.73 -15.61 13.28
CA VAL A 186 13.20 -16.62 12.37
C VAL A 186 12.07 -16.00 11.56
N ALA A 187 12.22 -16.05 10.23
CA ALA A 187 11.18 -15.63 9.31
C ALA A 187 10.12 -16.73 9.14
N SER A 188 8.86 -16.32 9.05
CA SER A 188 7.76 -17.21 8.70
C SER A 188 7.44 -17.15 7.20
N SER A 189 6.63 -18.09 6.71
CA SER A 189 6.27 -18.16 5.28
C SER A 189 5.50 -16.91 4.84
N PRO A 190 5.89 -16.23 3.75
CA PRO A 190 5.19 -15.03 3.32
C PRO A 190 3.77 -15.32 2.85
N THR A 191 2.87 -14.38 3.13
CA THR A 191 1.49 -14.41 2.63
C THR A 191 1.24 -13.24 1.69
N LEU A 192 0.50 -13.50 0.61
CA LEU A 192 0.05 -12.49 -0.32
C LEU A 192 -1.23 -11.84 0.21
N MET A 193 -1.27 -10.52 0.22
CA MET A 193 -2.44 -9.74 0.59
C MET A 193 -2.78 -8.72 -0.49
N SER A 194 -4.06 -8.43 -0.64
CA SER A 194 -4.58 -7.43 -1.57
C SER A 194 -5.46 -6.46 -0.81
N VAL A 195 -5.05 -5.20 -0.75
CA VAL A 195 -5.78 -4.12 -0.08
C VAL A 195 -6.79 -3.55 -1.06
N ALA A 196 -8.07 -3.66 -0.70
CA ALA A 196 -9.16 -3.16 -1.51
C ALA A 196 -9.21 -1.62 -1.51
N GLU A 197 -9.68 -1.05 -2.62
CA GLU A 197 -9.96 0.38 -2.68
C GLU A 197 -11.05 0.76 -1.67
N PRO A 198 -10.90 1.89 -0.96
CA PRO A 198 -11.93 2.34 -0.02
C PRO A 198 -13.24 2.61 -0.78
N ILE A 199 -14.35 2.15 -0.20
CA ILE A 199 -15.68 2.40 -0.78
C ILE A 199 -15.95 3.91 -0.82
N MET A 200 -16.03 4.47 -2.03
CA MET A 200 -16.45 5.87 -2.19
C MET A 200 -17.89 6.03 -1.67
N SER A 201 -18.05 6.89 -0.66
CA SER A 201 -19.38 7.20 -0.12
C SER A 201 -20.21 7.96 -1.14
N VAL A 202 -21.43 7.50 -1.41
CA VAL A 202 -22.41 8.19 -2.28
C VAL A 202 -22.77 9.58 -1.75
N PHE A 203 -22.53 9.82 -0.46
CA PHE A 203 -22.78 11.10 0.21
C PHE A 203 -21.54 11.99 0.33
N ASP A 204 -20.44 11.67 -0.35
CA ASP A 204 -19.31 12.59 -0.45
C ASP A 204 -19.75 13.88 -1.19
N PRO A 205 -19.61 15.08 -0.59
CA PRO A 205 -19.97 16.34 -1.23
C PRO A 205 -19.31 16.54 -2.60
N TYR A 206 -18.08 16.04 -2.79
CA TYR A 206 -17.40 16.11 -4.09
C TYR A 206 -18.10 15.24 -5.12
N PHE A 207 -18.42 13.99 -4.77
CA PHE A 207 -19.16 13.07 -5.64
C PHE A 207 -20.58 13.60 -5.95
N LEU A 208 -21.28 14.11 -4.94
CA LEU A 208 -22.63 14.66 -5.08
C LEU A 208 -22.63 15.92 -5.95
N SER A 209 -21.59 16.76 -5.87
CA SER A 209 -21.46 17.94 -6.74
C SER A 209 -21.38 17.57 -8.23
N ILE A 210 -20.66 16.49 -8.56
CA ILE A 210 -20.54 15.97 -9.92
C ILE A 210 -21.90 15.46 -10.40
N GLN A 211 -22.64 14.74 -9.55
CA GLN A 211 -23.98 14.26 -9.90
C GLN A 211 -24.97 15.40 -10.13
N VAL A 212 -24.97 16.44 -9.29
CA VAL A 212 -25.83 17.61 -9.44
C VAL A 212 -25.47 18.38 -10.72
N LEU A 213 -24.18 18.52 -11.02
CA LEU A 213 -23.73 19.15 -12.27
C LEU A 213 -24.17 18.34 -13.50
N PHE A 214 -24.06 17.01 -13.45
CA PHE A 214 -24.52 16.14 -14.51
C PHE A 214 -26.04 16.23 -14.70
N LEU A 215 -26.83 16.18 -13.63
CA LEU A 215 -28.28 16.38 -13.67
C LEU A 215 -28.66 17.76 -14.21
N SER A 216 -27.93 18.80 -13.79
CA SER A 216 -28.13 20.17 -14.26
C SER A 216 -27.87 20.29 -15.76
N MET A 217 -26.78 19.68 -16.26
CA MET A 217 -26.45 19.67 -17.68
C MET A 217 -27.50 18.92 -18.50
N VAL A 218 -27.90 17.72 -18.08
CA VAL A 218 -28.96 16.95 -18.74
C VAL A 218 -30.30 17.69 -18.67
N GLY A 219 -30.61 18.31 -17.54
CA GLY A 219 -31.80 19.14 -17.33
C GLY A 219 -31.84 20.36 -18.26
N ALA A 220 -30.73 21.08 -18.37
CA ALA A 220 -30.61 22.24 -19.25
C ALA A 220 -30.74 21.86 -20.73
N VAL A 221 -30.08 20.79 -21.15
CA VAL A 221 -30.14 20.29 -22.53
C VAL A 221 -31.54 19.80 -22.88
N SER A 222 -32.15 18.97 -22.02
CA SER A 222 -33.51 18.47 -22.24
C SER A 222 -34.54 19.61 -22.28
N TYR A 223 -34.43 20.59 -21.38
CA TYR A 223 -35.26 21.78 -21.38
C TYR A 223 -35.09 22.59 -22.67
N TYR A 224 -33.85 22.81 -23.11
CA TYR A 224 -33.55 23.53 -24.36
C TYR A 224 -34.18 22.86 -25.58
N PHE A 225 -34.07 21.53 -25.71
CA PHE A 225 -34.67 20.78 -26.82
C PHE A 225 -36.21 20.76 -26.78
N MET A 226 -36.82 20.61 -25.60
CA MET A 226 -38.28 20.69 -25.45
C MET A 226 -38.81 22.08 -25.79
N TYR A 227 -38.15 23.14 -25.30
CA TYR A 227 -38.52 24.51 -25.60
C TYR A 227 -38.41 24.82 -27.09
N ARG A 228 -37.34 24.35 -27.76
CA ARG A 228 -37.14 24.53 -29.21
C ARG A 228 -38.17 23.78 -30.06
N LYS A 229 -38.66 22.61 -29.62
CA LYS A 229 -39.71 21.86 -30.33
C LYS A 229 -41.10 22.51 -30.17
N ASN A 230 -41.40 23.11 -29.02
CA ASN A 230 -42.70 23.75 -28.76
C ASN A 230 -42.91 25.08 -29.52
N GLY A 231 -41.87 25.64 -30.16
CA GLY A 231 -41.99 26.82 -31.03
C GLY A 231 -42.67 26.55 -32.39
N LYS A 232 -42.85 25.28 -32.78
CA LYS A 232 -43.65 24.93 -33.95
C LYS A 232 -45.12 24.89 -33.52
N LYS A 233 -45.79 26.03 -33.67
CA LYS A 233 -47.26 26.09 -33.63
C LYS A 233 -47.78 24.90 -34.46
N LEU A 234 -48.62 24.07 -33.84
CA LEU A 234 -49.43 23.06 -34.52
C LEU A 234 -50.43 23.80 -35.42
N ASN A 235 -49.93 24.46 -36.46
CA ASN A 235 -50.70 25.18 -37.46
C ASN A 235 -50.97 24.26 -38.65
N GLU A 236 -51.15 22.96 -38.36
CA GLU A 236 -51.82 22.07 -39.27
C GLU A 236 -53.30 22.42 -39.22
N ARG A 237 -53.63 23.38 -40.09
CA ARG A 237 -54.86 23.45 -40.87
C ARG A 237 -55.92 22.43 -40.44
N ILE A 238 -56.65 22.74 -39.36
CA ILE A 238 -58.06 22.35 -39.30
C ILE A 238 -58.74 23.24 -40.33
N GLN A 239 -58.56 22.93 -41.61
CA GLN A 239 -59.50 23.38 -42.61
C GLN A 239 -60.82 22.74 -42.19
N PRO A 240 -61.88 23.50 -41.89
CA PRO A 240 -63.18 22.90 -41.72
C PRO A 240 -63.46 22.19 -43.04
N VAL A 241 -63.54 20.85 -43.00
CA VAL A 241 -64.05 20.08 -44.12
C VAL A 241 -65.43 20.67 -44.39
N LYS A 242 -65.58 21.40 -45.50
CA LYS A 242 -66.90 21.81 -45.99
C LYS A 242 -67.61 20.51 -46.35
N ARG A 243 -68.30 19.91 -45.37
CA ARG A 243 -69.21 18.82 -45.63
C ARG A 243 -70.38 19.40 -46.38
N ASP A 244 -70.66 18.86 -47.56
CA ASP A 244 -71.85 19.24 -48.27
C ASP A 244 -73.06 18.84 -47.42
N PRO A 245 -74.01 19.76 -47.13
CA PRO A 245 -75.15 19.47 -46.28
C PRO A 245 -76.13 18.45 -46.89
N LYS A 246 -75.82 17.89 -48.06
CA LYS A 246 -76.56 16.78 -48.68
C LYS A 246 -75.92 15.41 -48.44
N GLU A 247 -74.69 15.34 -47.92
CA GLU A 247 -73.96 14.10 -47.70
C GLU A 247 -74.55 13.26 -46.56
N TRP A 248 -75.15 13.91 -45.56
CA TRP A 248 -75.77 13.25 -44.41
C TRP A 248 -77.22 12.77 -44.65
N LEU A 249 -77.85 13.11 -45.79
CA LEU A 249 -79.20 12.65 -46.07
C LEU A 249 -79.19 11.24 -46.70
N PRO A 250 -80.03 10.30 -46.22
CA PRO A 250 -80.20 9.02 -46.89
C PRO A 250 -80.76 9.21 -48.31
N GLU A 251 -80.34 8.35 -49.24
CA GLU A 251 -80.52 8.53 -50.70
C GLU A 251 -81.97 8.79 -51.13
N GLN A 252 -82.93 8.28 -50.35
CA GLN A 252 -84.36 8.46 -50.57
C GLN A 252 -84.85 9.93 -50.57
N TYR A 253 -84.07 10.88 -50.04
CA TYR A 253 -84.40 12.31 -50.02
C TYR A 253 -83.51 13.18 -50.93
N LYS A 254 -82.59 12.57 -51.69
CA LYS A 254 -81.76 13.26 -52.69
C LYS A 254 -82.51 13.28 -54.04
N LYS A 255 -83.56 14.10 -54.15
CA LYS A 255 -84.24 14.39 -55.41
C LYS A 255 -84.13 15.88 -55.75
#